data_AF-A0A855GIX6-F1
#
_entry.id   AF-A0A855GIX6-F1
#
_cell.length_a   1.000
_cell.length_b   1.000
_cell.length_c   1.000
_cell.angle_alpha   90.00
_cell.angle_beta   90.00
_cell.angle_gamma   90.00
#
_symmetry.space_group_name_H-M   'P 1'
#
loop_
_entity.id
_entity.type
_entity.pdbx_description
1 polymer ?
#
loop_
_entity_poly.entity_id
_entity_poly.type
_entity_poly.pdbx_seq_one_letter_code
_entity_poly.pdbx_strand_id
1 'polypeptide(L)'
;MINVIIYGADVVCASCVNAPTSKDIYDWIQPNLKRKFPELTFNFSYIDINNSSNLTDHDENIIEQINNDELFYPLITMDDEIVADGYIQLPQVTKFVEQKYIKSDAK
;
A
#
# COMPACT_ATOMS: atom_id res chain seq x y z
N MET A 1 7.11 4.54 14.02
CA MET A 1 7.51 4.37 12.61
C MET A 1 6.40 3.58 11.97
N ILE A 2 5.83 4.08 10.88
CA ILE A 2 4.68 3.46 10.18
C ILE A 2 5.23 2.60 9.05
N ASN A 3 4.90 1.32 9.03
CA ASN A 3 5.31 0.41 7.96
C ASN A 3 4.34 0.55 6.80
N VAL A 4 4.83 0.94 5.63
CA VAL A 4 4.05 1.11 4.40
C VAL A 4 4.52 0.06 3.40
N ILE A 5 3.66 -0.90 3.09
CA ILE A 5 3.98 -1.99 2.15
C ILE A 5 3.16 -1.79 0.89
N ILE A 6 3.83 -1.87 -0.26
CA ILE A 6 3.20 -1.89 -1.57
C ILE A 6 3.31 -3.31 -2.10
N TYR A 7 2.19 -3.98 -2.28
CA TYR A 7 2.10 -5.28 -2.94
C TYR A 7 1.84 -5.05 -4.42
N GLY A 8 2.59 -5.72 -5.28
CA GLY A 8 2.38 -5.64 -6.71
C GLY A 8 3.20 -6.61 -7.53
N ALA A 9 3.10 -6.48 -8.85
CA ALA A 9 3.89 -7.23 -9.81
C ALA A 9 4.49 -6.31 -10.86
N ASP A 10 5.46 -6.84 -11.62
CA ASP A 10 6.02 -6.21 -12.83
C ASP A 10 5.02 -6.19 -14.00
N VAL A 11 4.07 -7.11 -13.99
CA VAL A 11 2.96 -7.16 -14.94
C VAL A 11 1.84 -6.25 -14.46
N VAL A 12 1.10 -5.63 -15.38
CA VAL A 12 -0.07 -4.78 -15.06
C VAL A 12 -1.23 -5.63 -14.58
N CYS A 13 -1.94 -5.18 -13.54
CA CYS A 13 -3.17 -5.82 -13.08
C CYS A 13 -4.23 -5.83 -14.18
N ALA A 14 -4.73 -7.03 -14.51
CA ALA A 14 -5.73 -7.22 -15.56
C ALA A 14 -7.05 -6.47 -15.30
N SER A 15 -7.40 -6.27 -14.02
CA SER A 15 -8.60 -5.54 -13.59
C SER A 15 -8.39 -4.01 -13.52
N CYS A 16 -7.14 -3.54 -13.65
CA CYS A 16 -6.76 -2.13 -13.47
C CYS A 16 -5.89 -1.60 -14.62
N VAL A 17 -6.17 -2.00 -15.86
CA VAL A 17 -5.31 -1.75 -17.05
C VAL A 17 -4.93 -0.28 -17.31
N ASN A 18 -5.70 0.69 -16.79
CA ASN A 18 -5.42 2.12 -16.96
C ASN A 18 -4.84 2.78 -15.70
N ALA A 19 -4.65 2.01 -14.61
CA ALA A 19 -4.03 2.50 -13.38
C ALA A 19 -2.50 2.56 -13.53
N PRO A 20 -1.82 3.40 -12.74
CA PRO A 20 -0.35 3.37 -12.64
C PRO A 20 0.17 1.99 -12.22
N THR A 21 1.41 1.67 -12.61
CA THR A 21 2.02 0.38 -12.23
C THR A 21 2.36 0.33 -10.74
N SER A 22 2.63 -0.87 -10.22
CA SER A 22 3.01 -1.04 -8.81
C SER A 22 4.30 -0.31 -8.43
N LYS A 23 5.27 -0.28 -9.34
CA LYS A 23 6.51 0.48 -9.17
C LYS A 23 6.26 2.00 -9.20
N ASP A 24 5.39 2.47 -10.10
CA ASP A 24 5.01 3.89 -10.14
C ASP A 24 4.37 4.33 -8.82
N ILE A 25 3.45 3.52 -8.27
CA ILE A 25 2.82 3.81 -6.97
C ILE A 25 3.85 3.82 -5.84
N TYR A 26 4.78 2.85 -5.81
CA TYR A 26 5.86 2.80 -4.82
C TYR A 26 6.73 4.07 -4.84
N ASP A 27 7.17 4.50 -6.02
CA ASP A 27 8.01 5.69 -6.17
C ASP A 27 7.23 6.97 -5.89
N TRP A 28 5.96 7.02 -6.29
CA TRP A 28 5.11 8.18 -6.10
C TRP A 28 4.70 8.38 -4.64
N ILE A 29 4.35 7.33 -3.91
CA ILE A 29 3.75 7.49 -2.57
C ILE A 29 4.77 7.98 -1.54
N GLN A 30 6.03 7.55 -1.66
CA GLN A 30 7.11 7.88 -0.74
C GLN A 30 7.31 9.39 -0.53
N PRO A 31 7.60 10.21 -1.56
CA PRO A 31 7.77 11.65 -1.40
C PRO A 31 6.46 12.35 -1.05
N ASN A 32 5.30 11.85 -1.49
CA ASN A 32 4.02 12.46 -1.18
C ASN A 32 3.67 12.37 0.31
N LEU A 33 3.86 11.20 0.93
CA LEU A 33 3.64 11.03 2.37
C LEU A 33 4.66 11.80 3.20
N LYS A 34 5.96 11.70 2.87
CA LYS A 34 7.02 12.43 3.56
C LYS A 34 6.82 13.94 3.52
N ARG A 35 6.34 14.49 2.40
CA ARG A 35 6.06 15.92 2.26
C ARG A 35 4.81 16.36 3.03
N LYS A 36 3.75 15.54 3.02
CA LYS A 36 2.47 15.91 3.66
C LYS A 36 2.50 15.74 5.18
N PHE A 37 3.24 14.76 5.69
CA PHE A 37 3.35 14.41 7.11
C PHE A 37 4.83 14.38 7.56
N PRO A 38 5.53 15.53 7.54
CA PRO A 38 6.96 15.61 7.85
C PRO A 38 7.29 15.21 9.30
N GLU A 39 6.31 15.24 10.20
CA GLU A 39 6.41 14.80 11.59
C GLU A 39 6.37 13.28 11.77
N LEU A 40 5.85 12.55 10.78
CA LEU A 40 5.74 11.09 10.82
C LEU A 40 6.96 10.43 10.15
N THR A 41 7.40 9.31 10.72
CA THR A 41 8.45 8.48 10.14
C THR A 41 7.84 7.25 9.47
N PHE A 42 8.08 7.09 8.18
CA PHE A 42 7.60 5.97 7.36
C PHE A 42 8.74 5.04 6.96
N ASN A 43 8.50 3.73 7.02
CA ASN A 43 9.36 2.70 6.47
C ASN A 43 8.65 2.05 5.28
N PHE A 44 9.23 2.16 4.09
CA PHE A 44 8.60 1.69 2.84
C PHE A 44 9.19 0.35 2.42
N SER A 45 8.35 -0.55 1.95
CA SER A 45 8.77 -1.82 1.37
C SER A 45 7.89 -2.18 0.18
N TYR A 46 8.46 -2.95 -0.74
CA TYR A 46 7.75 -3.46 -1.91
C TYR A 46 7.79 -4.98 -1.86
N ILE A 47 6.62 -5.61 -2.02
CA ILE A 47 6.48 -7.06 -2.11
C ILE A 47 6.01 -7.41 -3.53
N ASP A 48 6.83 -8.21 -4.22
CA ASP A 48 6.41 -8.85 -5.46
C ASP A 48 5.48 -10.02 -5.13
N ILE A 49 4.22 -9.92 -5.51
CA ILE A 49 3.19 -10.94 -5.23
C ILE A 49 3.47 -12.29 -5.92
N ASN A 50 4.40 -12.34 -6.87
CA ASN A 50 4.84 -13.57 -7.52
C ASN A 50 6.02 -14.24 -6.81
N ASN A 51 6.56 -13.63 -5.75
CA ASN A 51 7.69 -14.15 -4.99
C ASN A 51 7.24 -14.62 -3.61
N SER A 52 7.65 -15.84 -3.22
CA SER A 52 7.24 -16.50 -1.98
C SER A 52 8.30 -16.47 -0.88
N SER A 53 9.26 -15.53 -0.91
CA SER A 53 10.40 -15.52 0.02
C SER A 53 10.25 -14.46 1.11
N ASN A 54 10.45 -14.84 2.37
CA ASN A 54 10.44 -13.94 3.55
C ASN A 54 9.11 -13.18 3.77
N LEU A 55 7.99 -13.82 3.48
CA LEU A 55 6.66 -13.27 3.71
C LEU A 55 6.19 -13.54 5.15
N THR A 56 5.43 -12.61 5.71
CA THR A 56 4.67 -12.83 6.94
C THR A 56 3.32 -13.50 6.64
N ASP A 57 2.66 -14.04 7.66
CA ASP A 57 1.29 -14.57 7.53
C ASP A 57 0.32 -13.51 6.97
N HIS A 58 0.53 -12.24 7.29
CA HIS A 58 -0.26 -11.13 6.74
C HIS A 58 -0.02 -10.96 5.24
N ASP A 59 1.24 -10.98 4.81
CA ASP A 59 1.60 -10.84 3.40
C ASP A 59 1.05 -12.00 2.57
N GLU A 60 1.15 -13.23 3.06
CA GLU A 60 0.59 -14.42 2.39
C GLU A 60 -0.92 -14.30 2.23
N ASN A 61 -1.64 -13.85 3.26
CA ASN A 61 -3.08 -13.64 3.21
C ASN A 61 -3.51 -12.52 2.24
N ILE A 62 -2.72 -11.44 2.11
CA ILE A 62 -2.97 -10.40 1.11
C ILE A 62 -2.75 -10.95 -0.30
N ILE A 63 -1.66 -11.69 -0.51
CA ILE A 63 -1.34 -12.29 -1.82
C ILE A 63 -2.40 -13.32 -2.23
N GLU A 64 -2.89 -14.13 -1.30
CA GLU A 64 -3.98 -15.08 -1.55
C GLU A 64 -5.25 -14.37 -2.01
N GLN A 65 -5.67 -13.30 -1.33
CA GLN A 65 -6.84 -12.50 -1.73
C GLN A 65 -6.66 -11.83 -3.10
N ILE A 66 -5.43 -11.38 -3.42
CA ILE A 66 -5.13 -10.85 -4.76
C ILE A 66 -5.25 -11.95 -5.82
N ASN A 67 -4.73 -13.15 -5.55
CA ASN A 67 -4.81 -14.28 -6.48
C ASN A 67 -6.24 -14.80 -6.68
N ASN A 68 -7.12 -14.59 -5.68
CA ASN A 68 -8.54 -14.93 -5.72
C ASN A 68 -9.42 -13.81 -6.31
N ASP A 69 -8.81 -12.75 -6.88
CA ASP A 69 -9.50 -11.57 -7.42
C ASP A 69 -10.40 -10.83 -6.40
N GLU A 70 -10.15 -11.01 -5.09
CA GLU A 70 -10.87 -10.31 -4.00
C GLU A 70 -10.27 -8.92 -3.73
N LEU A 71 -8.96 -8.77 -3.97
CA LEU A 71 -8.21 -7.53 -3.89
C LEU A 71 -7.44 -7.31 -5.19
N PHE A 72 -7.12 -6.06 -5.51
CA PHE A 72 -6.36 -5.71 -6.70
C PHE A 72 -4.96 -5.22 -6.36
N TYR A 73 -4.04 -5.25 -7.32
CA TYR A 73 -2.73 -4.62 -7.17
C TYR A 73 -2.55 -3.49 -8.19
N PRO A 74 -1.76 -2.44 -7.89
CA PRO A 74 -1.02 -2.24 -6.64
C PRO A 74 -1.90 -2.08 -5.41
N LEU A 75 -1.46 -2.64 -4.28
CA LEU A 75 -2.14 -2.55 -2.99
C LEU A 75 -1.21 -1.92 -1.96
N ILE A 76 -1.73 -1.00 -1.16
CA ILE A 76 -1.01 -0.37 -0.04
C ILE A 76 -1.59 -0.87 1.27
N THR A 77 -0.72 -1.39 2.15
CA THR A 77 -1.02 -1.52 3.58
C THR A 77 -0.20 -0.52 4.40
N MET A 78 -0.73 -0.17 5.57
CA MET A 78 -0.02 0.57 6.60
C MET A 78 -0.23 -0.11 7.95
N ASP A 79 0.85 -0.57 8.57
CA ASP A 79 0.83 -1.38 9.81
C ASP A 79 -0.23 -2.51 9.73
N ASP A 80 -0.15 -3.32 8.67
CA ASP A 80 -1.03 -4.46 8.36
C ASP A 80 -2.51 -4.13 8.10
N GLU A 81 -2.85 -2.84 7.96
CA GLU A 81 -4.19 -2.40 7.56
C GLU A 81 -4.22 -2.01 6.08
N ILE A 82 -5.17 -2.56 5.33
CA ILE A 82 -5.39 -2.22 3.91
C ILE A 82 -5.83 -0.76 3.81
N VAL A 83 -5.12 0.01 2.98
CA VAL A 83 -5.39 1.44 2.77
C VAL A 83 -6.12 1.68 1.46
N ALA A 84 -5.60 1.10 0.37
CA ALA A 84 -6.15 1.24 -0.97
C ALA A 84 -5.54 0.20 -1.92
N ASP A 85 -6.28 -0.18 -2.95
CA ASP A 85 -5.88 -1.18 -3.92
C ASP A 85 -6.34 -0.82 -5.35
N GLY A 86 -5.62 -1.30 -6.37
CA GLY A 86 -5.87 -1.01 -7.79
C GLY A 86 -5.77 0.48 -8.14
N TYR A 87 -6.92 1.17 -8.22
CA TYR A 87 -6.99 2.60 -8.54
C TYR A 87 -6.76 3.45 -7.28
N ILE A 88 -5.48 3.73 -7.01
CA ILE A 88 -5.06 4.45 -5.80
C ILE A 88 -4.99 5.96 -6.04
N GLN A 89 -5.64 6.73 -5.18
CA GLN A 89 -5.60 8.20 -5.16
C GLN A 89 -5.03 8.73 -3.85
N LEU A 90 -4.26 9.82 -3.93
CA LEU A 90 -3.60 10.40 -2.76
C LEU A 90 -4.56 10.80 -1.62
N PRO A 91 -5.79 11.29 -1.90
CA PRO A 91 -6.75 11.56 -0.84
C PRO A 91 -7.16 10.32 -0.03
N GLN A 92 -7.24 9.12 -0.64
CA GLN A 92 -7.56 7.88 0.09
C GLN A 92 -6.47 7.58 1.11
N VAL A 93 -5.22 7.57 0.65
CA VAL A 93 -4.05 7.25 1.50
C VAL A 93 -3.87 8.30 2.60
N THR A 94 -3.95 9.59 2.24
CA THR A 94 -3.68 10.64 3.23
C THR A 94 -4.81 10.80 4.25
N LYS A 95 -6.07 10.51 3.88
CA LYS A 95 -7.18 10.46 4.83
C LYS A 95 -7.01 9.34 5.84
N PHE A 96 -6.55 8.16 5.40
CA PHE A 96 -6.22 7.05 6.30
C PHE A 96 -5.16 7.49 7.33
N VAL A 97 -4.05 8.09 6.87
CA VAL A 97 -2.97 8.56 7.74
C VAL A 97 -3.47 9.60 8.76
N GLU A 98 -4.24 10.59 8.30
CA GLU A 98 -4.82 11.63 9.16
C GLU A 98 -5.72 11.03 10.25
N GLN A 99 -6.56 10.05 9.89
CA GLN A 99 -7.49 9.42 10.83
C GLN A 99 -6.77 8.53 11.84
N LYS A 100 -5.77 7.76 11.39
CA LYS A 100 -5.12 6.73 12.18
C LYS A 100 -3.99 7.27 13.08
N TYR A 101 -3.19 8.20 12.57
CA TYR A 101 -1.93 8.60 13.21
C TYR A 101 -1.87 10.06 13.65
N ILE A 102 -2.77 10.92 13.16
CA ILE A 102 -2.80 12.35 13.52
C ILE A 102 -3.96 12.68 14.46
N LYS A 103 -5.16 12.18 14.17
CA LYS A 103 -6.36 12.50 14.95
C LYS A 103 -6.61 11.58 16.14
N SER A 104 -5.70 10.64 16.43
CA SER A 104 -5.91 9.64 17.49
C SER A 104 -5.68 10.16 18.93
N ASP A 105 -5.33 11.44 19.12
CA ASP A 105 -5.23 12.08 20.44
C ASP A 105 -6.57 12.60 21.01
N ALA A 106 -7.70 12.15 20.46
CA ALA A 106 -9.04 12.46 20.99
C ALA A 106 -9.75 11.20 21.47
N LYS A 107 -9.24 10.57 22.54
CA LYS A 107 -10.07 9.77 23.44
C LYS A 107 -9.56 9.79 24.87
#